data_AF-A0A836VN27-F1
#
_entry.id   AF-A0A836VN27-F1
#
_cell.length_a   1.000
_cell.length_b   1.000
_cell.length_c   1.000
_cell.angle_alpha   90.00
_cell.angle_beta   90.00
_cell.angle_gamma   90.00
#
_symmetry.space_group_name_H-M   'P 1'
#
loop_
_entity.id
_entity.type
_entity.pdbx_description
1 polymer ?
#
loop_
_entity_poly.entity_id
_entity_poly.type
_entity_poly.pdbx_seq_one_letter_code
_entity_poly.pdbx_strand_id
1 'polypeptide(L)'
;MQGLILAAGIGTRMGDIGIPKCLLKINGVSIIEYQINCFKKIGINDILVICGYQSEKIKNLLKQQVRFLYNPKFRETNNIYSMWMAYNNLEEDFICVYGDLMFEPNILKKCSLIKSEIGLM
;
A
#
# COMPACT_ATOMS: atom_id res chain seq x y z
N MET A 1 2.82 -5.99 -14.46
CA MET A 1 2.01 -6.14 -13.23
C MET A 1 2.41 -5.04 -12.26
N GLN A 2 1.43 -4.42 -11.59
CA GLN A 2 1.60 -3.27 -10.71
C GLN A 2 1.39 -3.65 -9.22
N GLY A 3 1.92 -2.83 -8.32
CA GLY A 3 1.65 -2.92 -6.87
C GLY A 3 0.71 -1.82 -6.43
N LEU A 4 -0.28 -2.14 -5.58
CA LEU A 4 -1.17 -1.18 -4.95
C LEU A 4 -1.10 -1.31 -3.43
N ILE A 5 -0.78 -0.21 -2.75
CA ILE A 5 -0.75 -0.15 -1.28
C ILE A 5 -1.84 0.81 -0.78
N LEU A 6 -2.79 0.29 -0.01
CA LEU A 6 -3.86 1.07 0.60
C LEU A 6 -3.40 1.62 1.96
N ALA A 7 -2.95 2.87 1.99
CA ALA A 7 -2.36 3.53 3.16
C ALA A 7 -3.12 4.80 3.59
N ALA A 8 -4.41 4.90 3.25
CA ALA A 8 -5.21 6.11 3.54
C ALA A 8 -5.75 6.17 4.97
N GLY A 9 -5.82 5.02 5.66
CA GLY A 9 -6.49 4.87 6.95
C GLY A 9 -5.79 5.55 8.14
N ILE A 10 -6.60 6.01 9.09
CA ILE A 10 -6.12 6.63 10.35
C ILE A 10 -5.63 5.57 11.35
N GLY A 11 -6.19 4.37 11.32
CA GLY A 11 -5.77 3.30 12.23
C GLY A 11 -6.35 3.38 13.65
N THR A 12 -7.51 4.03 13.82
CA THR A 12 -8.15 4.35 15.11
C THR A 12 -8.30 3.20 16.11
N ARG A 13 -8.36 1.94 15.65
CA ARG A 13 -8.45 0.76 16.53
C ARG A 13 -7.24 0.54 17.45
N MET A 14 -6.10 1.13 17.12
CA MET A 14 -4.89 1.10 17.96
C MET A 14 -4.77 2.35 18.86
N GLY A 15 -5.80 3.19 18.92
CA GLY A 15 -5.71 4.52 19.50
C GLY A 15 -5.01 5.51 18.57
N ASP A 16 -4.79 6.74 19.05
CA ASP A 16 -4.02 7.75 18.32
C ASP A 16 -2.52 7.53 18.56
N ILE A 17 -1.86 6.93 17.57
CA ILE A 17 -0.41 6.73 17.55
C ILE A 17 0.35 7.92 16.93
N GLY A 18 -0.35 9.00 16.54
CA GLY A 18 0.23 10.25 16.00
C GLY A 18 0.84 10.16 14.59
N ILE A 19 0.85 8.97 13.99
CA ILE A 19 1.39 8.67 12.65
C ILE A 19 0.49 7.67 11.89
N PRO A 20 0.54 7.64 10.54
CA PRO A 20 -0.05 6.55 9.78
C PRO A 20 0.58 5.22 10.18
N LYS A 21 -0.23 4.16 10.34
CA LYS A 21 0.24 2.83 10.74
C LYS A 21 1.34 2.28 9.84
N CYS A 22 1.25 2.55 8.55
CA CYS A 22 2.23 2.10 7.56
C CYS A 22 3.64 2.69 7.81
N LEU A 23 3.76 3.74 8.63
CA LEU A 23 5.03 4.35 9.04
C LEU A 23 5.59 3.80 10.35
N LEU A 24 4.86 2.91 11.04
CA LEU A 24 5.39 2.22 12.22
C LEU A 24 6.63 1.42 11.83
N LYS A 25 7.63 1.46 12.70
CA LYS A 25 8.92 0.79 12.47
C LYS A 25 9.00 -0.54 13.20
N ILE A 26 9.44 -1.56 12.50
CA ILE A 26 9.82 -2.86 13.06
C ILE A 26 11.30 -3.05 12.73
N ASN A 27 12.12 -3.24 13.76
CA ASN A 27 13.58 -3.33 13.63
C ASN A 27 14.20 -2.17 12.80
N GLY A 28 13.68 -0.96 13.00
CA GLY A 28 14.19 0.27 12.38
C GLY A 28 13.64 0.58 10.97
N VAL A 29 12.92 -0.34 10.33
CA VAL A 29 12.35 -0.17 8.98
C VAL A 29 10.84 0.03 9.08
N SER A 30 10.27 1.01 8.38
CA SER A 30 8.82 1.18 8.37
C SER A 30 8.11 0.04 7.63
N ILE A 31 6.87 -0.26 8.01
CA ILE A 31 6.05 -1.28 7.34
C ILE A 31 5.98 -1.01 5.83
N ILE A 32 5.74 0.24 5.43
CA ILE A 32 5.60 0.58 4.00
C ILE A 32 6.92 0.46 3.22
N GLU A 33 8.05 0.83 3.82
CA GLU A 33 9.37 0.61 3.19
C GLU A 33 9.64 -0.88 3.01
N TYR A 34 9.29 -1.70 4.01
CA TYR A 34 9.40 -3.15 3.93
C TYR A 34 8.51 -3.72 2.82
N GLN A 35 7.24 -3.28 2.72
CA GLN A 35 6.32 -3.70 1.66
C GLN A 35 6.85 -3.34 0.26
N ILE A 36 7.35 -2.12 0.08
CA ILE A 36 7.94 -1.67 -1.19
C ILE A 36 9.15 -2.53 -1.56
N ASN A 37 10.01 -2.86 -0.60
CA ASN A 37 11.12 -3.79 -0.83
C ASN A 37 10.63 -5.19 -1.22
N CYS A 38 9.53 -5.68 -0.63
CA CYS A 38 8.95 -6.97 -1.01
C CYS A 38 8.44 -6.98 -2.45
N PHE A 39 7.75 -5.92 -2.89
CA PHE A 39 7.36 -5.74 -4.30
C PHE A 39 8.57 -5.72 -5.24
N LYS A 40 9.57 -4.90 -4.93
CA LYS A 40 10.81 -4.78 -5.74
C LYS A 40 11.57 -6.10 -5.85
N LYS A 41 11.63 -6.89 -4.77
CA LYS A 41 12.28 -8.22 -4.75
C LYS A 41 11.68 -9.22 -5.73
N ILE A 42 10.41 -9.06 -6.10
CA ILE A 42 9.73 -9.93 -7.08
C ILE A 42 9.61 -9.26 -8.46
N GLY A 43 10.29 -8.13 -8.69
CA GLY A 43 10.33 -7.44 -9.98
C GLY A 43 9.22 -6.41 -10.20
N ILE A 44 8.37 -6.12 -9.20
CA ILE A 44 7.31 -5.12 -9.31
C ILE A 44 7.85 -3.77 -8.87
N ASN A 45 8.13 -2.89 -9.84
CA ASN A 45 8.69 -1.55 -9.59
C ASN A 45 7.65 -0.43 -9.70
N ASP A 46 6.58 -0.63 -10.49
CA ASP A 46 5.47 0.32 -10.53
C ASP A 46 4.53 0.06 -9.36
N ILE A 47 4.63 0.92 -8.35
CA ILE A 47 3.88 0.82 -7.10
C ILE A 47 3.10 2.12 -6.91
N LEU A 48 1.79 2.00 -6.76
CA LEU A 48 0.89 3.08 -6.40
C LEU A 48 0.51 2.99 -4.92
N VAL A 49 0.73 4.08 -4.18
CA VAL A 49 0.33 4.18 -2.78
C VAL A 49 -0.85 5.15 -2.67
N ILE A 50 -1.98 4.65 -2.16
CA ILE A 50 -3.14 5.49 -1.86
C ILE A 50 -2.99 6.06 -0.46
N CYS A 51 -2.71 7.35 -0.36
CA CYS A 51 -2.50 8.08 0.88
C CYS A 51 -3.77 8.81 1.35
N GLY A 52 -3.82 9.14 2.63
CA GLY A 52 -4.93 9.86 3.26
C GLY A 52 -4.44 10.56 4.51
N TYR A 53 -4.68 9.98 5.68
CA TYR A 53 -4.21 10.53 6.95
C TYR A 53 -2.70 10.82 6.92
N GLN A 54 -2.31 12.07 7.23
CA GLN A 54 -0.92 12.55 7.25
C GLN A 54 -0.09 12.14 6.01
N SER A 55 -0.67 12.23 4.81
CA SER A 55 -0.04 11.84 3.53
C SER A 55 1.37 12.39 3.33
N GLU A 56 1.64 13.62 3.78
CA GLU A 56 2.95 14.25 3.62
C GLU A 56 4.07 13.49 4.35
N LYS A 57 3.79 12.84 5.48
CA LYS A 57 4.78 11.99 6.15
C LYS A 57 5.16 10.79 5.29
N ILE A 58 4.18 10.17 4.63
CA ILE A 58 4.39 9.04 3.73
C ILE A 58 5.19 9.49 2.49
N LYS A 59 4.78 10.59 1.86
CA LYS A 59 5.47 11.16 0.69
C LYS A 59 6.91 11.56 1.01
N ASN A 60 7.16 12.17 2.17
CA ASN A 60 8.51 12.58 2.57
C ASN A 60 9.45 11.38 2.79
N LEU A 61 8.93 10.28 3.33
CA LEU A 61 9.70 9.06 3.52
C LEU A 61 10.03 8.39 2.19
N LEU A 62 9.02 8.21 1.33
CA LEU A 62 9.14 7.41 0.11
C LEU A 62 9.63 8.20 -1.11
N LYS A 63 9.46 9.51 -1.12
CA LYS A 63 9.89 10.43 -2.20
C LYS A 63 9.46 9.90 -3.56
N GLN A 64 10.37 9.82 -4.53
CA GLN A 64 10.10 9.38 -5.90
C GLN A 64 10.17 7.85 -6.08
N GLN A 65 10.21 7.06 -4.99
CA GLN A 65 10.32 5.60 -5.11
C GLN A 65 9.03 4.93 -5.60
N VAL A 66 7.89 5.63 -5.52
CA VAL A 66 6.54 5.13 -5.83
C VAL A 66 5.68 6.27 -6.37
N ARG A 67 4.54 5.93 -6.98
CA ARG A 67 3.48 6.89 -7.30
C ARG A 67 2.54 7.06 -6.11
N PHE A 68 1.89 8.22 -6.01
CA PHE A 68 0.91 8.48 -4.97
C PHE A 68 -0.42 8.92 -5.57
N LEU A 69 -1.50 8.51 -4.90
CA LEU A 69 -2.83 9.10 -5.06
C LEU A 69 -3.35 9.50 -3.68
N TYR A 70 -3.99 10.66 -3.56
CA TYR A 70 -4.56 11.12 -2.30
C TYR A 70 -6.06 10.88 -2.28
N ASN A 71 -6.55 10.19 -1.24
CA ASN A 71 -7.98 10.08 -0.95
C ASN A 71 -8.41 11.24 -0.04
N PRO A 72 -9.09 12.29 -0.55
CA PRO A 72 -9.54 13.42 0.28
C PRO A 72 -10.65 13.02 1.25
N LYS A 73 -11.36 11.92 0.99
CA LYS A 73 -12.47 11.41 1.81
C LYS A 73 -12.02 10.28 2.75
N PHE A 74 -10.74 10.19 3.09
CA PHE A 74 -10.19 9.09 3.90
C PHE A 74 -10.84 8.95 5.29
N ARG A 75 -11.51 9.99 5.80
CA ARG A 75 -12.25 9.97 7.08
C ARG A 75 -13.66 9.38 6.96
N GLU A 76 -14.26 9.47 5.78
CA GLU A 76 -15.65 9.11 5.49
C GLU A 76 -15.76 7.79 4.72
N THR A 77 -14.65 7.31 4.20
CA THR A 77 -14.59 6.16 3.29
C THR A 77 -13.68 5.07 3.82
N ASN A 78 -13.67 3.92 3.15
CA ASN A 78 -12.87 2.76 3.52
C ASN A 78 -11.89 2.36 2.41
N ASN A 79 -11.27 1.20 2.58
CA ASN A 79 -10.30 0.65 1.63
C ASN A 79 -10.88 0.37 0.24
N ILE A 80 -12.17 0.03 0.12
CA ILE A 80 -12.82 -0.20 -1.18
C ILE A 80 -12.88 1.09 -1.99
N TYR A 81 -13.26 2.21 -1.37
CA TYR A 81 -13.26 3.51 -2.05
C TYR A 81 -11.82 3.92 -2.44
N SER A 82 -10.85 3.66 -1.57
CA SER A 82 -9.44 3.96 -1.83
C SER A 82 -8.90 3.15 -3.02
N MET A 83 -9.31 1.88 -3.14
CA MET A 83 -9.01 1.03 -4.29
C MET A 83 -9.75 1.51 -5.55
N TRP A 84 -11.02 1.90 -5.46
CA TRP A 84 -11.78 2.45 -6.59
C TRP A 84 -11.14 3.71 -7.18
N MET A 85 -10.59 4.59 -6.35
CA MET A 85 -9.86 5.77 -6.82
C MET A 85 -8.65 5.42 -7.69
N ALA A 86 -8.04 4.25 -7.49
CA ALA A 86 -6.89 3.79 -8.27
C ALA A 86 -7.26 3.33 -9.69
N TYR A 87 -8.56 3.24 -10.03
CA TYR A 87 -9.05 2.66 -11.28
C TYR A 87 -8.37 3.22 -12.53
N ASN A 88 -8.23 4.55 -12.63
CA ASN A 88 -7.59 5.20 -13.78
C ASN A 88 -6.05 5.19 -13.73
N ASN A 89 -5.44 4.57 -12.72
CA ASN A 89 -4.01 4.51 -12.50
C ASN A 89 -3.43 3.09 -12.54
N LEU A 90 -4.30 2.10 -12.75
CA LEU A 90 -3.98 0.68 -12.87
C LEU A 90 -4.29 0.25 -14.30
N GLU A 91 -3.25 -0.01 -15.08
CA GLU A 91 -3.33 -0.31 -16.52
C GLU A 91 -3.04 -1.79 -16.81
N GLU A 92 -2.51 -2.51 -15.83
CA GLU A 92 -2.15 -3.92 -15.93
C GLU A 92 -2.70 -4.70 -14.72
N ASP A 93 -2.52 -6.02 -14.70
CA ASP A 93 -2.74 -6.84 -13.51
C ASP A 93 -2.01 -6.22 -12.31
N PHE A 94 -2.62 -6.28 -11.13
CA PHE A 94 -2.04 -5.70 -9.93
C PHE A 94 -2.23 -6.56 -8.69
N ILE A 95 -1.31 -6.40 -7.74
CA ILE A 95 -1.44 -6.96 -6.40
C ILE A 95 -1.75 -5.83 -5.42
N CYS A 96 -2.90 -5.92 -4.76
CA CYS A 96 -3.33 -4.97 -3.75
C CYS A 96 -3.05 -5.46 -2.33
N VAL A 97 -2.44 -4.62 -1.50
CA VAL A 97 -2.18 -4.89 -0.08
C VAL A 97 -2.62 -3.74 0.80
N TYR A 98 -2.97 -4.03 2.05
CA TYR A 98 -3.20 -3.02 3.07
C TYR A 98 -1.87 -2.51 3.63
N GLY A 99 -1.74 -1.20 3.86
CA GLY A 99 -0.51 -0.55 4.30
C GLY A 99 -0.07 -0.89 5.74
N ASP A 100 -0.89 -1.60 6.51
CA ASP A 100 -0.59 -2.03 7.88
C ASP A 100 -0.27 -3.54 7.99
N LEU A 101 -0.06 -4.22 6.87
CA LEU A 101 0.30 -5.65 6.84
C LEU A 101 1.80 -5.90 6.69
N MET A 102 2.28 -6.92 7.38
CA MET A 102 3.59 -7.52 7.18
C MET A 102 3.42 -8.88 6.51
N PHE A 103 4.22 -9.15 5.49
CA PHE A 103 4.16 -10.41 4.73
C PHE A 103 5.52 -10.73 4.11
N GLU A 104 5.79 -12.01 3.89
CA GLU A 104 7.02 -12.40 3.18
C GLU A 104 6.91 -12.15 1.67
N PRO A 105 8.02 -11.83 0.97
CA PRO A 105 8.02 -11.68 -0.49
C PRO A 105 7.46 -12.88 -1.26
N ASN A 106 7.57 -14.08 -0.69
CA ASN A 106 7.05 -15.30 -1.31
C ASN A 106 5.51 -15.31 -1.40
N ILE A 107 4.80 -14.60 -0.52
CA ILE A 107 3.35 -14.46 -0.60
C ILE A 107 2.99 -13.67 -1.86
N LEU A 108 3.65 -12.52 -2.10
CA LEU A 108 3.43 -11.75 -3.32
C LEU A 108 3.81 -12.54 -4.58
N LYS A 109 4.89 -13.33 -4.52
CA LYS A 109 5.30 -14.22 -5.62
C LYS A 109 4.25 -15.29 -5.93
N LYS A 110 3.55 -15.81 -4.92
CA LYS A 110 2.43 -16.74 -5.15
C LYS A 110 1.25 -16.00 -5.79
N CYS A 111 0.92 -14.79 -5.31
CA CYS A 111 -0.13 -13.97 -5.91
C CYS A 111 0.14 -13.67 -7.39
N SER A 112 1.39 -13.40 -7.77
CA SER A 112 1.79 -13.12 -9.15
C SER A 112 1.65 -14.30 -10.11
N LEU A 113 1.46 -15.52 -9.59
CA LEU A 113 1.34 -16.75 -10.38
C LEU A 113 -0.12 -17.21 -10.53
N ILE A 114 -1.06 -16.50 -9.89
CA ILE A 114 -2.49 -16.79 -10.01
C ILE A 114 -2.94 -16.47 -11.44
N LYS A 115 -3.70 -17.40 -12.03
CA LYS A 115 -4.21 -17.27 -13.40
C LYS A 115 -5.70 -16.92 -13.48
N SER A 116 -6.41 -16.93 -12.35
CA SER A 116 -7.79 -16.46 -12.27
C SER A 116 -7.85 -14.93 -12.32
N GLU A 117 -9.00 -14.38 -12.76
CA GLU A 117 -9.21 -12.93 -12.80
C GLU A 117 -9.08 -12.27 -11.42
N ILE A 118 -9.42 -13.00 -10.36
CA ILE A 118 -9.30 -12.55 -8.97
C ILE A 118 -8.63 -13.66 -8.16
N GLY A 119 -7.64 -13.27 -7.35
CA GLY A 119 -6.97 -14.13 -6.38
C GLY A 119 -7.01 -13.50 -4.99
N LEU A 120 -7.24 -14.33 -3.96
CA LEU A 120 -7.18 -13.93 -2.56
C LEU A 120 -6.20 -14.84 -1.84
N MET A 121 -5.37 -14.26 -0.98
CA MET A 121 -4.33 -14.97 -0.24
C MET A 121 -4.17 -14.41 1.17
#